data_AF-A0A8F0K4B1-F1
#
_entry.id   AF-A0A8F0K4B1-F1
#
_cell.length_a   1.000
_cell.length_b   1.000
_cell.length_c   1.000
_cell.angle_alpha   90.00
_cell.angle_beta   90.00
_cell.angle_gamma   90.00
#
_symmetry.space_group_name_H-M   'P 1'
#
loop_
_entity.id
_entity.type
_entity.pdbx_description
1 polymer ?
#
loop_
_entity_poly.entity_id
_entity_poly.type
_entity_poly.pdbx_seq_one_letter_code
_entity_poly.pdbx_strand_id
1 'polypeptide(L)'
;MVQENVIISTRALQWKCVESRTDSKRLYYGRFILAPLMKGQADTIGIAMRRALLGEIEGTCITRAKSEKIPHEYSTIIGIQESVHEILMNLKEIVLRSTLYGTHDAFICVKGPGYVTAQDIILPPSVEIVDNTQHIANLTEPINLCIELKITRNRGYHIKTPNNSQDRSYPIDAVFMPVRNANHSIHSYVNGNEKQEILFLEIWTNGSLTPKEALHEASRNLIDLFIPFLHAEEENFHLENNQHKDTLPLFTFHGKLTKQKKNKKEQTLKSIFIDQSELPPRVYNCLKRSNIHTLLDLLNNSKKDLIKMKHFRMEDVKHILDILELEIEKHFA
;
A
#
# COMPACT_ATOMS: atom_id res chain seq x y z
N MET A 1 -25.70 -26.18 2.21
CA MET A 1 -24.65 -26.39 1.20
C MET A 1 -25.09 -25.66 -0.06
N VAL A 2 -24.59 -24.44 -0.28
CA VAL A 2 -24.87 -23.69 -1.51
C VAL A 2 -23.67 -23.91 -2.42
N GLN A 3 -23.83 -24.77 -3.43
CA GLN A 3 -22.89 -24.89 -4.54
C GLN A 3 -23.11 -23.67 -5.45
N GLU A 4 -22.35 -22.60 -5.24
CA GLU A 4 -22.26 -21.53 -6.23
C GLU A 4 -21.38 -22.03 -7.39
N ASN A 5 -22.02 -22.24 -8.55
CA ASN A 5 -21.34 -22.57 -9.80
C ASN A 5 -20.46 -21.39 -10.23
N VAL A 6 -19.16 -21.48 -9.94
CA VAL A 6 -18.17 -20.52 -10.42
C VAL A 6 -17.96 -20.73 -11.92
N ILE A 7 -18.50 -19.81 -12.73
CA ILE A 7 -18.26 -19.77 -14.18
C ILE A 7 -16.83 -19.24 -14.39
N ILE A 8 -15.88 -20.12 -14.72
CA ILE A 8 -14.47 -19.78 -14.98
C ILE A 8 -14.31 -19.52 -16.48
N SER A 9 -13.83 -18.32 -16.85
CA SER A 9 -13.48 -17.98 -18.22
C SER A 9 -12.21 -18.73 -18.66
N THR A 10 -12.29 -19.46 -19.76
CA THR A 10 -11.35 -20.52 -20.16
C THR A 10 -10.01 -20.06 -20.76
N ARG A 11 -9.67 -18.77 -20.75
CA ARG A 11 -8.42 -18.28 -21.42
C ARG A 11 -7.56 -17.28 -20.68
N ALA A 12 -8.04 -16.61 -19.63
CA ALA A 12 -7.26 -15.62 -18.91
C ALA A 12 -7.16 -16.00 -17.43
N LEU A 13 -5.94 -15.92 -16.87
CA LEU A 13 -5.73 -16.06 -15.44
C LEU A 13 -6.54 -14.98 -14.70
N GLN A 14 -7.50 -15.41 -13.89
CA GLN A 14 -8.37 -14.54 -13.13
C GLN A 14 -8.38 -14.96 -11.67
N TRP A 15 -8.41 -13.96 -10.79
CA TRP A 15 -8.69 -14.19 -9.38
C TRP A 15 -10.04 -13.59 -9.01
N LYS A 16 -10.72 -14.24 -8.08
CA LYS A 16 -12.03 -13.80 -7.57
C LYS A 16 -12.12 -14.03 -6.06
N CYS A 17 -12.74 -13.09 -5.35
CA CYS A 17 -13.19 -13.32 -3.99
C CYS A 17 -14.44 -14.21 -4.02
N VAL A 18 -14.34 -15.41 -3.45
CA VAL A 18 -15.47 -16.34 -3.32
C VAL A 18 -16.31 -15.95 -2.12
N GLU A 19 -15.62 -15.64 -1.03
CA GLU A 19 -16.25 -15.47 0.26
C GLU A 19 -15.46 -14.45 1.07
N SER A 20 -16.19 -13.55 1.72
CA SER A 20 -15.63 -12.63 2.70
C SER A 20 -16.60 -12.57 3.86
N ARG A 21 -16.09 -12.83 5.07
CA ARG A 21 -16.88 -12.84 6.30
C ARG A 21 -16.17 -12.01 7.36
N THR A 22 -16.96 -11.33 8.18
CA THR A 22 -16.48 -10.62 9.37
C THR A 22 -17.09 -11.30 10.57
N ASP A 23 -16.34 -12.22 11.18
CA ASP A 23 -16.83 -13.01 12.31
C ASP A 23 -16.84 -12.18 13.60
N SER A 24 -15.85 -11.29 13.76
CA SER A 24 -15.78 -10.33 14.86
C SER A 24 -15.00 -9.09 14.43
N LYS A 25 -14.98 -8.04 15.27
CA LYS A 25 -14.14 -6.85 15.04
C LYS A 25 -12.65 -7.20 14.83
N ARG A 26 -12.17 -8.32 15.41
CA ARG A 26 -10.77 -8.78 15.34
C ARG A 26 -10.55 -10.03 14.51
N LEU A 27 -11.55 -10.49 13.76
CA LEU A 27 -11.42 -11.70 12.96
C LEU A 27 -12.15 -11.54 11.64
N TYR A 28 -11.40 -11.22 10.60
CA TYR A 28 -11.91 -11.10 9.23
C TYR A 28 -11.40 -12.28 8.42
N TYR A 29 -12.28 -12.92 7.68
CA TYR A 29 -11.99 -14.06 6.82
C TYR A 29 -12.23 -13.70 5.36
N GLY A 30 -11.34 -14.16 4.49
CA GLY A 30 -11.49 -14.07 3.04
C GLY A 30 -11.00 -15.31 2.34
N ARG A 31 -11.80 -15.80 1.38
CA ARG A 31 -11.46 -16.91 0.49
C ARG A 31 -11.38 -16.44 -0.94
N PHE A 32 -10.25 -16.68 -1.59
CA PHE A 32 -9.95 -16.25 -2.95
C PHE A 32 -9.65 -17.46 -3.82
N ILE A 33 -10.07 -17.38 -5.08
CA ILE A 33 -9.73 -18.35 -6.13
C ILE A 33 -8.78 -17.69 -7.12
N LEU A 34 -7.80 -18.45 -7.62
CA LEU A 34 -6.99 -18.12 -8.79
C LEU A 34 -7.03 -19.30 -9.78
N ALA A 35 -7.51 -19.04 -11.00
CA ALA A 35 -7.63 -20.03 -12.07
C ALA A 35 -7.73 -19.36 -13.46
N PRO A 36 -7.46 -20.09 -14.57
CA PRO A 36 -6.85 -21.42 -14.62
C PRO A 36 -5.33 -21.36 -14.44
N LEU A 37 -4.75 -22.35 -13.75
CA LEU A 37 -3.31 -22.53 -13.57
C LEU A 37 -2.83 -23.82 -14.24
N MET A 38 -1.59 -23.85 -14.71
CA MET A 38 -0.95 -25.10 -15.15
C MET A 38 -0.49 -25.92 -13.93
N LYS A 39 -0.35 -27.23 -14.13
CA LYS A 39 0.11 -28.15 -13.09
C LYS A 39 1.39 -27.65 -12.40
N GLY A 40 1.36 -27.49 -11.07
CA GLY A 40 2.49 -27.07 -10.23
C GLY A 40 2.62 -25.54 -10.05
N GLN A 41 1.94 -24.73 -10.86
CA GLN A 41 1.92 -23.28 -10.65
C GLN A 41 1.14 -22.90 -9.39
N ALA A 42 0.08 -23.66 -9.07
CA ALA A 42 -0.73 -23.41 -7.88
C ALA A 42 0.07 -23.60 -6.59
N ASP A 43 0.94 -24.63 -6.52
CA ASP A 43 1.84 -24.85 -5.39
C ASP A 43 2.81 -23.68 -5.20
N THR A 44 3.43 -23.24 -6.31
CA THR A 44 4.43 -22.18 -6.28
C THR A 44 3.81 -20.87 -5.77
N ILE A 45 2.66 -20.49 -6.33
CA ILE A 45 1.95 -19.27 -5.94
C ILE A 45 1.40 -19.41 -4.51
N GLY A 46 0.81 -20.56 -4.16
CA GLY A 46 0.24 -20.81 -2.85
C GLY A 46 1.26 -20.70 -1.71
N ILE A 47 2.43 -21.34 -1.87
CA ILE A 47 3.53 -21.30 -0.90
C ILE A 47 4.09 -19.88 -0.79
N ALA A 48 4.36 -19.22 -1.92
CA ALA A 48 4.91 -17.86 -1.93
C ALA A 48 3.95 -16.87 -1.26
N MET A 49 2.67 -16.92 -1.62
CA MET A 49 1.64 -16.06 -1.03
C MET A 49 1.45 -16.31 0.45
N ARG A 50 1.42 -17.58 0.90
CA ARG A 50 1.32 -17.90 2.33
C ARG A 50 2.50 -17.32 3.12
N ARG A 51 3.73 -17.41 2.59
CA ARG A 51 4.92 -16.84 3.23
C ARG A 51 4.85 -15.31 3.30
N ALA A 52 4.49 -14.66 2.19
CA ALA A 52 4.37 -13.21 2.14
C ALA A 52 3.27 -12.68 3.08
N LEU A 53 2.10 -13.33 3.10
CA LEU A 53 0.97 -12.95 3.95
C LEU A 53 1.34 -13.01 5.45
N LEU A 54 2.11 -14.02 5.88
CA LEU A 54 2.46 -14.19 7.29
C LEU A 54 3.71 -13.42 7.71
N GLY A 55 4.66 -13.16 6.80
CA GLY A 55 5.96 -12.58 7.15
C GLY A 55 6.18 -11.14 6.71
N GLU A 56 5.64 -10.75 5.55
CA GLU A 56 6.03 -9.50 4.87
C GLU A 56 5.00 -8.38 5.01
N ILE A 57 3.82 -8.68 5.54
CA ILE A 57 2.79 -7.66 5.73
C ILE A 57 3.13 -6.79 6.92
N GLU A 58 2.93 -5.48 6.74
CA GLU A 58 3.16 -4.49 7.77
C GLU A 58 1.99 -4.40 8.75
N GLY A 59 2.33 -4.39 10.04
CA GLY A 59 1.39 -4.16 11.12
C GLY A 59 1.71 -2.88 11.87
N THR A 60 0.69 -2.33 12.55
CA THR A 60 0.85 -1.22 13.49
C THR A 60 0.58 -1.72 14.89
N CYS A 61 1.48 -1.47 15.83
CA CYS A 61 1.29 -1.83 17.23
C CYS A 61 1.99 -0.86 18.19
N ILE A 62 1.66 -0.97 19.47
CA ILE A 62 2.28 -0.21 20.55
C ILE A 62 3.60 -0.89 20.90
N THR A 63 4.71 -0.15 20.86
CA THR A 63 6.05 -0.70 21.07
C THR A 63 6.69 -0.27 22.39
N ARG A 64 6.21 0.82 22.98
CA ARG A 64 6.65 1.31 24.29
C ARG A 64 5.52 1.99 25.03
N ALA A 65 5.56 1.88 26.35
CA ALA A 65 4.74 2.66 27.27
C ALA A 65 5.66 3.36 28.28
N LYS A 66 5.33 4.58 28.69
CA LYS A 66 6.07 5.36 29.68
C LYS A 66 5.08 6.00 30.65
N SER A 67 5.39 5.92 31.94
CA SER A 67 4.61 6.60 32.97
C SER A 67 5.54 7.13 34.05
N GLU A 68 5.27 8.33 34.55
CA GLU A 68 6.11 8.98 35.57
C GLU A 68 5.96 8.34 36.95
N LYS A 69 4.77 7.82 37.25
CA LYS A 69 4.41 7.29 38.57
C LYS A 69 4.87 5.85 38.81
N ILE A 70 5.37 5.18 37.77
CA ILE A 70 5.68 3.76 37.79
C ILE A 70 7.21 3.60 37.90
N PRO A 71 7.72 2.86 38.89
CA PRO A 71 9.17 2.62 39.01
C PRO A 71 9.65 1.50 38.08
N HIS A 72 8.91 0.40 37.97
CA HIS A 72 9.27 -0.78 37.18
C HIS A 72 8.05 -1.58 36.69
N GLU A 73 8.23 -2.44 35.70
CA GLU A 73 7.16 -3.22 35.04
C GLU A 73 6.41 -4.22 35.96
N TYR A 74 7.04 -4.68 37.03
CA TYR A 74 6.43 -5.58 38.03
C TYR A 74 5.75 -4.87 39.20
N SER A 75 5.59 -3.55 39.15
CA SER A 75 5.01 -2.79 40.26
C SER A 75 3.48 -2.82 40.21
N THR A 76 2.86 -2.65 41.37
CA THR A 76 1.43 -2.41 41.51
C THR A 76 1.21 -0.94 41.82
N ILE A 77 0.14 -0.37 41.26
CA ILE A 77 -0.23 1.02 41.48
C ILE A 77 -1.42 1.00 42.45
N ILE A 78 -1.27 1.65 43.60
CA ILE A 78 -2.38 1.79 44.56
C ILE A 78 -3.57 2.43 43.84
N GLY A 79 -4.77 1.89 44.04
CA GLY A 79 -6.01 2.37 43.41
C GLY A 79 -6.23 1.98 41.95
N ILE A 80 -5.40 1.08 41.40
CA ILE A 80 -5.63 0.37 40.14
C ILE A 80 -5.72 -1.12 40.44
N GLN A 81 -6.68 -1.82 39.82
CA GLN A 81 -6.90 -3.24 40.06
C GLN A 81 -5.78 -4.11 39.44
N GLU A 82 -5.35 -3.78 38.22
CA GLU A 82 -4.34 -4.52 37.46
C GLU A 82 -2.91 -4.12 37.85
N SER A 83 -1.99 -5.07 37.72
CA SER A 83 -0.56 -4.80 37.77
C SER A 83 -0.08 -4.08 36.50
N VAL A 84 1.08 -3.42 36.57
CA VAL A 84 1.67 -2.77 35.39
C VAL A 84 1.93 -3.77 34.27
N HIS A 85 2.36 -4.98 34.60
CA HIS A 85 2.56 -6.05 33.62
C HIS A 85 1.27 -6.43 32.90
N GLU A 86 0.16 -6.58 33.63
CA GLU A 86 -1.16 -6.85 33.05
C GLU A 86 -1.63 -5.71 32.14
N ILE A 87 -1.39 -4.45 32.53
CA ILE A 87 -1.67 -3.28 31.69
C ILE A 87 -0.86 -3.36 30.39
N LEU A 88 0.43 -3.69 30.45
CA LEU A 88 1.27 -3.85 29.25
C LEU A 88 0.77 -4.98 28.35
N MET A 89 0.32 -6.10 28.91
CA MET A 89 -0.28 -7.20 28.15
C MET A 89 -1.61 -6.79 27.50
N ASN A 90 -2.46 -6.07 28.22
CA ASN A 90 -3.72 -5.54 27.69
C ASN A 90 -3.48 -4.55 26.55
N LEU A 91 -2.46 -3.68 26.66
CA LEU A 91 -2.04 -2.77 25.59
C LEU A 91 -1.54 -3.53 24.35
N LYS A 92 -0.83 -4.66 24.55
CA LYS A 92 -0.35 -5.52 23.45
C LYS A 92 -1.49 -6.13 22.63
N GLU A 93 -2.65 -6.38 23.25
CA GLU A 93 -3.82 -6.94 22.55
C GLU A 93 -4.60 -5.93 21.70
N ILE A 94 -4.31 -4.63 21.83
CA ILE A 94 -4.97 -3.57 21.08
C ILE A 94 -4.53 -3.64 19.62
N VAL A 95 -5.51 -3.77 18.73
CA VAL A 95 -5.28 -3.78 17.28
C VAL A 95 -5.43 -2.37 16.74
N LEU A 96 -4.35 -1.86 16.12
CA LEU A 96 -4.28 -0.54 15.52
C LEU A 96 -4.20 -0.63 14.00
N ARG A 97 -4.77 0.35 13.31
CA ARG A 97 -4.64 0.58 11.88
C ARG A 97 -4.00 1.95 11.67
N SER A 98 -2.89 2.02 10.94
CA SER A 98 -2.24 3.28 10.58
C SER A 98 -1.92 3.29 9.09
N THR A 99 -2.01 4.46 8.45
CA THR A 99 -1.57 4.65 7.06
C THR A 99 -0.16 5.24 6.95
N LEU A 100 0.36 5.85 8.03
CA LEU A 100 1.65 6.53 8.03
C LEU A 100 2.77 5.65 8.60
N TYR A 101 3.95 5.79 7.98
CA TYR A 101 5.21 5.23 8.46
C TYR A 101 5.82 6.14 9.52
N GLY A 102 6.51 5.52 10.47
CA GLY A 102 7.23 6.23 11.53
C GLY A 102 6.80 5.78 12.93
N THR A 103 7.31 6.50 13.92
CA THR A 103 6.88 6.37 15.32
C THR A 103 5.97 7.55 15.64
N HIS A 104 4.80 7.25 16.19
CA HIS A 104 3.84 8.25 16.63
C HIS A 104 3.57 8.10 18.12
N ASP A 105 3.44 9.22 18.80
CA ASP A 105 3.12 9.24 20.21
C ASP A 105 1.59 9.25 20.40
N ALA A 106 1.12 8.53 21.40
CA ALA A 106 -0.28 8.48 21.84
C ALA A 106 -0.32 8.53 23.36
N PHE A 107 -1.47 8.89 23.93
CA PHE A 107 -1.58 9.11 25.38
C PHE A 107 -2.84 8.48 25.94
N ILE A 108 -2.76 7.95 27.16
CA ILE A 108 -3.91 7.60 27.98
C ILE A 108 -3.91 8.55 29.17
N CYS A 109 -4.93 9.38 29.30
CA CYS A 109 -5.06 10.36 30.39
C CYS A 109 -6.47 10.26 30.97
N VAL A 110 -6.65 9.43 31.99
CA VAL A 110 -7.97 9.16 32.61
C VAL A 110 -7.92 9.47 34.10
N LYS A 111 -9.02 10.06 34.61
CA LYS A 111 -9.24 10.29 36.03
C LYS A 111 -10.25 9.28 36.56
N GLY A 112 -9.89 8.53 37.58
CA GLY A 112 -10.76 7.55 38.23
C GLY A 112 -11.81 8.17 39.16
N PRO A 113 -12.70 7.36 39.75
CA PRO A 113 -12.83 5.91 39.55
C PRO A 113 -13.56 5.54 38.25
N GLY A 114 -13.19 4.43 37.60
CA GLY A 114 -13.81 3.97 36.37
C GLY A 114 -12.97 2.99 35.54
N TYR A 115 -13.60 2.40 34.53
CA TYR A 115 -12.94 1.50 33.58
C TYR A 115 -12.18 2.29 32.51
N VAL A 116 -10.95 1.88 32.22
CA VAL A 116 -10.12 2.38 31.14
C VAL A 116 -10.13 1.36 30.01
N THR A 117 -10.57 1.79 28.85
CA THR A 117 -10.68 0.97 27.64
C THR A 117 -9.83 1.55 26.51
N ALA A 118 -9.68 0.82 25.41
CA ALA A 118 -8.97 1.32 24.23
C ALA A 118 -9.59 2.61 23.66
N GLN A 119 -10.88 2.87 23.89
CA GLN A 119 -11.52 4.13 23.50
C GLN A 119 -10.89 5.37 24.17
N ASP A 120 -10.33 5.21 25.36
CA ASP A 120 -9.76 6.32 26.14
C ASP A 120 -8.34 6.71 25.70
N ILE A 121 -7.80 6.01 24.68
CA ILE A 121 -6.51 6.35 24.08
C ILE A 121 -6.69 7.57 23.17
N ILE A 122 -5.94 8.62 23.48
CA ILE A 122 -5.77 9.80 22.65
C ILE A 122 -4.78 9.44 21.54
N LEU A 123 -5.32 9.15 20.36
CA LEU A 123 -4.56 8.77 19.17
C LEU A 123 -4.20 9.99 18.31
N PRO A 124 -3.09 9.93 17.56
CA PRO A 124 -2.83 10.84 16.46
C PRO A 124 -3.85 10.62 15.32
N PRO A 125 -4.10 11.62 14.46
CA PRO A 125 -5.12 11.56 13.40
C PRO A 125 -4.87 10.50 12.32
N SER A 126 -3.66 9.94 12.26
CA SER A 126 -3.27 8.90 11.29
C SER A 126 -3.50 7.47 11.78
N VAL A 127 -3.89 7.29 13.04
CA VAL A 127 -4.04 5.98 13.67
C VAL A 127 -5.48 5.78 14.14
N GLU A 128 -6.03 4.62 13.82
CA GLU A 128 -7.37 4.20 14.19
C GLU A 128 -7.29 2.93 15.05
N ILE A 129 -8.17 2.83 16.04
CA ILE A 129 -8.36 1.60 16.82
C ILE A 129 -9.45 0.76 16.15
N VAL A 130 -9.17 -0.53 15.98
CA VAL A 130 -10.13 -1.47 15.37
C VAL A 130 -11.19 -1.91 16.38
N ASP A 131 -10.78 -2.09 17.64
CA ASP A 131 -11.67 -2.50 18.72
C ASP A 131 -11.53 -1.62 19.96
N ASN A 132 -12.49 -0.70 20.08
CA ASN A 132 -12.57 0.26 21.18
C ASN A 132 -12.93 -0.38 22.53
N THR A 133 -13.36 -1.65 22.54
CA THR A 133 -13.85 -2.33 23.76
C THR A 133 -12.77 -3.09 24.52
N GLN A 134 -11.53 -3.13 24.01
CA GLN A 134 -10.42 -3.77 24.74
C GLN A 134 -10.26 -3.12 26.10
N HIS A 135 -10.32 -3.94 27.15
CA HIS A 135 -10.05 -3.52 28.51
C HIS A 135 -8.56 -3.24 28.70
N ILE A 136 -8.21 -2.15 29.37
CA ILE A 136 -6.82 -1.79 29.72
C ILE A 136 -6.60 -1.91 31.21
N ALA A 137 -7.39 -1.19 32.01
CA ALA A 137 -7.27 -1.15 33.46
C ALA A 137 -8.58 -0.69 34.13
N ASN A 138 -8.75 -0.99 35.42
CA ASN A 138 -9.84 -0.52 36.26
C ASN A 138 -9.30 0.34 37.41
N LEU A 139 -9.75 1.60 37.48
CA LEU A 139 -9.37 2.56 38.52
C LEU A 139 -10.38 2.50 39.67
N THR A 140 -9.96 2.02 40.84
CA THR A 140 -10.83 1.87 42.02
C THR A 140 -10.90 3.15 42.86
N GLU A 141 -9.86 3.99 42.81
CA GLU A 141 -9.74 5.24 43.56
C GLU A 141 -9.70 6.46 42.61
N PRO A 142 -9.91 7.70 43.11
CA PRO A 142 -9.83 8.93 42.32
C PRO A 142 -8.39 9.30 41.95
N ILE A 143 -7.77 8.47 41.10
CA ILE A 143 -6.39 8.58 40.68
C ILE A 143 -6.32 9.04 39.23
N ASN A 144 -5.34 9.88 38.93
CA ASN A 144 -5.00 10.27 37.57
C ASN A 144 -3.97 9.29 37.00
N LEU A 145 -4.39 8.49 36.02
CA LEU A 145 -3.52 7.61 35.25
C LEU A 145 -3.11 8.34 33.96
N CYS A 146 -1.80 8.54 33.80
CA CYS A 146 -1.20 9.08 32.60
C CYS A 146 -0.15 8.10 32.06
N ILE A 147 -0.35 7.62 30.84
CA ILE A 147 0.59 6.74 30.13
C ILE A 147 0.86 7.33 28.75
N GLU A 148 2.13 7.58 28.46
CA GLU A 148 2.63 7.90 27.12
C GLU A 148 2.93 6.60 26.38
N LEU A 149 2.44 6.48 25.15
CA LEU A 149 2.54 5.30 24.30
C LEU A 149 3.28 5.65 23.02
N LYS A 150 4.14 4.75 22.55
CA LYS A 150 4.77 4.88 21.22
C LYS A 150 4.23 3.81 20.29
N ILE A 151 3.57 4.25 19.23
CA ILE A 151 3.00 3.43 18.18
C ILE A 151 3.98 3.40 17.02
N THR A 152 4.25 2.23 16.48
CA THR A 152 5.14 2.06 15.32
C THR A 152 4.49 1.15 14.30
N ARG A 153 4.71 1.45 13.02
CA ARG A 153 4.38 0.57 11.91
C ARG A 153 5.66 -0.10 11.41
N ASN A 154 5.68 -1.44 11.40
CA ASN A 154 6.83 -2.22 10.94
C ASN A 154 6.39 -3.60 10.44
N ARG A 155 7.33 -4.49 10.09
CA ARG A 155 7.09 -5.87 9.65
C ARG A 155 7.55 -6.87 10.71
N GLY A 156 6.93 -8.05 10.67
CA GLY A 156 7.39 -9.22 11.43
C GLY A 156 7.27 -9.09 12.95
N TYR A 157 8.14 -9.81 13.65
CA TYR A 157 8.19 -9.84 15.11
C TYR A 157 9.54 -9.33 15.60
N HIS A 158 9.51 -8.30 16.44
CA HIS A 158 10.71 -7.75 17.05
C HIS A 158 10.61 -7.87 18.57
N ILE A 159 11.40 -8.78 19.13
CA ILE A 159 11.67 -8.80 20.57
C ILE A 159 12.62 -7.63 20.84
N LYS A 160 12.15 -6.62 21.57
CA LYS A 160 13.06 -5.58 22.07
C LYS A 160 13.73 -6.12 23.32
N THR A 161 15.06 -6.22 23.28
CA THR A 161 15.84 -6.35 24.51
C THR A 161 15.64 -5.10 25.37
N PRO A 162 15.58 -5.23 26.70
CA PRO A 162 15.56 -4.08 27.59
C PRO A 162 16.85 -3.30 27.36
N ASN A 163 16.75 -2.12 26.74
CA ASN A 163 17.90 -1.24 26.59
C ASN A 163 18.22 -0.63 27.96
N ASN A 164 19.50 -0.65 28.32
CA ASN A 164 20.08 0.04 29.49
C ASN A 164 20.02 1.58 29.40
N SER A 165 19.07 2.16 28.67
CA SER A 165 18.90 3.61 28.57
C SER A 165 18.09 4.11 29.76
N GLN A 166 18.57 5.16 30.41
CA GLN A 166 17.98 5.90 31.56
C GLN A 166 16.52 6.39 31.37
N ASP A 167 15.87 6.05 30.26
CA ASP A 167 14.49 6.39 29.96
C ASP A 167 13.58 5.36 30.63
N ARG A 168 12.74 5.81 31.59
CA ARG A 168 11.75 5.01 32.34
C ARG A 168 10.60 4.48 31.45
N SER A 169 10.91 4.03 30.25
CA SER A 169 9.97 3.46 29.28
C SER A 169 10.01 1.94 29.35
N TYR A 170 8.84 1.32 29.42
CA TYR A 170 8.63 -0.11 29.35
C TYR A 170 8.54 -0.54 27.89
N PRO A 171 9.42 -1.44 27.42
CA PRO A 171 9.25 -2.03 26.10
C PRO A 171 8.04 -2.96 26.10
N ILE A 172 7.26 -2.91 25.03
CA ILE A 172 6.20 -3.89 24.76
C ILE A 172 6.66 -4.72 23.57
N ASP A 173 6.51 -6.04 23.68
CA ASP A 173 6.78 -6.97 22.59
C ASP A 173 5.92 -6.64 21.38
N ALA A 174 6.57 -6.18 20.31
CA ALA A 174 5.89 -5.65 19.17
C ALA A 174 5.55 -6.77 18.16
N VAL A 175 4.25 -7.10 18.08
CA VAL A 175 3.71 -8.04 17.10
C VAL A 175 3.16 -7.26 15.92
N PHE A 176 3.93 -7.12 14.84
CA PHE A 176 3.51 -6.40 13.63
C PHE A 176 2.85 -7.32 12.60
N MET A 177 2.17 -8.37 13.03
CA MET A 177 1.59 -9.40 12.15
C MET A 177 0.06 -9.29 12.12
N PRO A 178 -0.54 -8.57 11.16
CA PRO A 178 -2.00 -8.42 11.09
C PRO A 178 -2.70 -9.68 10.54
N VAL A 179 -2.01 -10.52 9.77
CA VAL A 179 -2.51 -11.81 9.31
C VAL A 179 -2.27 -12.86 10.39
N ARG A 180 -3.35 -13.43 10.92
CA ARG A 180 -3.31 -14.47 11.96
C ARG A 180 -3.07 -15.85 11.37
N ASN A 181 -3.69 -16.13 10.23
CA ASN A 181 -3.55 -17.41 9.56
C ASN A 181 -3.73 -17.24 8.04
N ALA A 182 -3.04 -18.08 7.29
CA ALA A 182 -3.18 -18.19 5.84
C ALA A 182 -3.05 -19.66 5.44
N ASN A 183 -4.07 -20.17 4.74
CA ASN A 183 -4.12 -21.51 4.21
C ASN A 183 -4.25 -21.48 2.68
N HIS A 184 -3.76 -22.53 2.03
CA HIS A 184 -3.97 -22.71 0.60
C HIS A 184 -4.36 -24.14 0.31
N SER A 185 -5.26 -24.32 -0.66
CA SER A 185 -5.64 -25.64 -1.16
C SER A 185 -5.70 -25.61 -2.68
N ILE A 186 -5.40 -26.75 -3.28
CA ILE A 186 -5.27 -26.88 -4.73
C ILE A 186 -6.28 -27.92 -5.20
N HIS A 187 -7.03 -27.57 -6.24
CA HIS A 187 -7.93 -28.50 -6.90
C HIS A 187 -7.49 -28.68 -8.34
N SER A 188 -7.21 -29.92 -8.73
CA SER A 188 -6.87 -30.26 -10.12
C SER A 188 -8.11 -30.74 -10.85
N TYR A 189 -8.27 -30.29 -12.10
CA TYR A 189 -9.35 -30.70 -12.98
C TYR A 189 -8.82 -30.88 -14.40
N VAL A 190 -9.54 -31.69 -15.18
CA VAL A 190 -9.19 -31.97 -16.58
C VAL A 190 -10.04 -31.08 -17.46
N ASN A 191 -9.38 -30.29 -18.33
CA ASN A 191 -10.04 -29.44 -19.31
C ASN A 191 -9.56 -29.86 -20.70
N GLY A 192 -10.34 -30.69 -21.38
CA GLY A 192 -9.91 -31.34 -22.63
C GLY A 192 -8.75 -32.31 -22.39
N ASN A 193 -7.61 -32.06 -23.05
CA ASN A 193 -6.39 -32.89 -22.94
C ASN A 193 -5.38 -32.36 -21.90
N GLU A 194 -5.63 -31.17 -21.31
CA GLU A 194 -4.70 -30.52 -20.38
C GLU A 194 -5.20 -30.63 -18.93
N LYS A 195 -4.27 -30.89 -18.00
CA LYS A 195 -4.54 -30.85 -16.56
C LYS A 195 -4.34 -29.42 -16.07
N GLN A 196 -5.40 -28.83 -15.55
CA GLN A 196 -5.42 -27.48 -15.00
C GLN A 196 -5.63 -27.54 -13.49
N GLU A 197 -5.18 -26.50 -12.79
CA GLU A 197 -5.28 -26.34 -11.35
C GLU A 197 -6.03 -25.06 -11.00
N ILE A 198 -6.69 -25.11 -9.85
CA ILE A 198 -7.35 -24.00 -9.18
C ILE A 198 -6.68 -23.84 -7.82
N LEU A 199 -6.16 -22.65 -7.53
CA LEU A 199 -5.64 -22.30 -6.22
C LEU A 199 -6.74 -21.62 -5.41
N PHE A 200 -7.00 -22.14 -4.22
CA PHE A 200 -7.81 -21.48 -3.21
C PHE A 200 -6.89 -20.92 -2.12
N LEU A 201 -7.04 -19.65 -1.81
CA LEU A 201 -6.36 -18.97 -0.71
C LEU A 201 -7.37 -18.59 0.36
N GLU A 202 -7.10 -18.94 1.60
CA GLU A 202 -7.91 -18.61 2.75
C GLU A 202 -7.09 -17.76 3.72
N ILE A 203 -7.59 -16.59 4.09
CA ILE A 203 -6.83 -15.59 4.84
C ILE A 203 -7.67 -15.13 6.03
N TRP A 204 -7.07 -15.15 7.22
CA TRP A 204 -7.65 -14.63 8.45
C TRP A 204 -6.81 -13.47 8.98
N THR A 205 -7.44 -12.30 9.15
CA THR A 205 -6.76 -11.09 9.66
C THR A 205 -7.37 -10.61 10.98
N ASN A 206 -6.61 -9.80 11.71
CA ASN A 206 -7.01 -9.23 13.00
C ASN A 206 -7.91 -7.99 12.90
N GLY A 207 -8.39 -7.63 11.70
CA GLY A 207 -9.21 -6.45 11.43
C GLY A 207 -8.46 -5.15 11.13
N SER A 208 -7.13 -5.07 11.40
CA SER A 208 -6.31 -3.91 11.01
C SER A 208 -6.22 -3.75 9.49
N LEU A 209 -6.19 -4.89 8.79
CA LEU A 209 -6.13 -4.99 7.33
C LEU A 209 -7.21 -5.96 6.86
N THR A 210 -7.92 -5.63 5.78
CA THR A 210 -8.87 -6.57 5.20
C THR A 210 -8.13 -7.72 4.49
N PRO A 211 -8.70 -8.93 4.41
CA PRO A 211 -8.09 -10.05 3.68
C PRO A 211 -7.72 -9.71 2.22
N LYS A 212 -8.50 -8.84 1.58
CA LYS A 212 -8.24 -8.37 0.21
C LYS A 212 -7.06 -7.42 0.15
N GLU A 213 -6.98 -6.44 1.06
CA GLU A 213 -5.81 -5.54 1.14
C GLU A 213 -4.54 -6.34 1.48
N ALA A 214 -4.62 -7.32 2.38
CA ALA A 214 -3.53 -8.23 2.70
C ALA A 214 -3.03 -8.98 1.47
N LEU A 215 -3.94 -9.52 0.67
CA LEU A 215 -3.61 -10.19 -0.59
C LEU A 215 -2.87 -9.25 -1.56
N HIS A 216 -3.32 -8.00 -1.68
CA HIS A 216 -2.69 -6.99 -2.53
C HIS A 216 -1.29 -6.60 -2.05
N GLU A 217 -1.13 -6.36 -0.75
CA GLU A 217 0.16 -6.01 -0.14
C GLU A 217 1.17 -7.15 -0.27
N ALA A 218 0.76 -8.39 0.04
CA ALA A 218 1.59 -9.57 -0.14
C ALA A 218 2.00 -9.77 -1.62
N SER A 219 1.08 -9.55 -2.55
CA SER A 219 1.38 -9.64 -3.99
C SER A 219 2.42 -8.61 -4.42
N ARG A 220 2.29 -7.36 -3.96
CA ARG A 220 3.26 -6.30 -4.25
C ARG A 220 4.63 -6.66 -3.69
N ASN A 221 4.70 -7.06 -2.42
CA ASN A 221 5.96 -7.44 -1.77
C ASN A 221 6.65 -8.59 -2.52
N LEU A 222 5.91 -9.60 -2.98
CA LEU A 222 6.47 -10.68 -3.80
C LEU A 222 7.00 -10.17 -5.14
N ILE A 223 6.25 -9.33 -5.85
CA ILE A 223 6.70 -8.76 -7.13
C ILE A 223 7.99 -7.97 -6.93
N ASP A 224 8.05 -7.15 -5.88
CA ASP A 224 9.22 -6.31 -5.58
C ASP A 224 10.48 -7.16 -5.35
N LEU A 225 10.35 -8.37 -4.78
CA LEU A 225 11.46 -9.33 -4.64
C LEU A 225 11.96 -9.88 -5.99
N PHE A 226 11.10 -9.95 -7.01
CA PHE A 226 11.47 -10.46 -8.33
C PHE A 226 11.99 -9.36 -9.28
N ILE A 227 11.73 -8.08 -9.00
CA ILE A 227 12.19 -6.95 -9.83
C ILE A 227 13.71 -6.98 -10.11
N PRO A 228 14.60 -7.23 -9.13
CA PRO A 228 16.04 -7.26 -9.39
C PRO A 228 16.48 -8.31 -10.42
N PHE A 229 15.79 -9.45 -10.48
CA PHE A 229 16.09 -10.52 -11.43
C PHE A 229 15.68 -10.16 -12.86
N LEU A 230 14.74 -9.23 -13.04
CA LEU A 230 14.34 -8.72 -14.35
C LEU A 230 15.37 -7.73 -14.91
N HIS A 231 16.00 -6.93 -14.05
CA HIS A 231 16.97 -5.91 -14.46
C HIS A 231 18.41 -6.44 -14.61
N ALA A 232 18.73 -7.60 -14.01
CA ALA A 232 20.03 -8.25 -14.18
C ALA A 232 20.33 -8.67 -15.63
N GLU A 233 19.31 -8.78 -16.48
CA GLU A 233 19.48 -9.06 -17.91
C GLU A 233 19.90 -7.81 -18.69
N GLU A 234 19.46 -6.60 -18.30
CA GLU A 234 19.71 -5.35 -19.04
C GLU A 234 21.15 -4.86 -18.92
N GLU A 235 21.83 -5.12 -17.79
CA GLU A 235 23.25 -4.75 -17.60
C GLU A 235 24.23 -5.63 -18.40
N ASN A 236 23.78 -6.79 -18.90
CA ASN A 236 24.59 -7.71 -19.69
C ASN A 236 24.48 -7.51 -21.23
N PHE A 237 23.63 -6.58 -21.70
CA PHE A 237 23.44 -6.32 -23.14
C PHE A 237 24.24 -5.14 -23.71
N HIS A 238 25.27 -4.66 -23.02
CA HIS A 238 26.17 -3.62 -23.55
C HIS A 238 27.45 -4.14 -24.20
N LEU A 239 27.59 -5.46 -24.40
CA LEU A 239 28.64 -6.05 -25.21
C LEU A 239 28.03 -6.86 -26.36
N GLU A 240 28.43 -6.46 -27.57
CA GLU A 240 28.20 -7.07 -28.88
C GLU A 240 27.07 -6.49 -29.75
N ASN A 241 27.54 -5.74 -30.73
CA ASN A 241 26.86 -5.16 -31.87
C ASN A 241 25.97 -6.14 -32.65
N ASN A 242 24.88 -5.57 -33.19
CA ASN A 242 24.32 -5.81 -34.53
C ASN A 242 23.94 -7.25 -34.89
N GLN A 243 22.64 -7.56 -34.82
CA GLN A 243 21.76 -7.83 -35.99
C GLN A 243 20.53 -8.66 -35.55
N HIS A 244 19.35 -8.16 -35.96
CA HIS A 244 18.07 -8.87 -36.10
C HIS A 244 17.69 -9.90 -35.03
N LYS A 245 16.77 -9.53 -34.14
CA LYS A 245 15.82 -10.49 -33.56
C LYS A 245 14.54 -9.77 -33.12
N ASP A 246 13.42 -10.30 -33.61
CA ASP A 246 12.07 -9.87 -33.30
C ASP A 246 11.87 -9.69 -31.80
N THR A 247 11.46 -8.48 -31.42
CA THR A 247 11.07 -8.14 -30.05
C THR A 247 9.81 -8.92 -29.70
N LEU A 248 9.98 -10.02 -28.96
CA LEU A 248 8.86 -10.67 -28.27
C LEU A 248 8.26 -9.67 -27.26
N PRO A 249 6.92 -9.55 -27.18
CA PRO A 249 6.28 -8.48 -26.44
C PRO A 249 6.45 -8.67 -24.93
N LEU A 250 7.19 -7.75 -24.32
CA LEU A 250 7.32 -7.52 -22.90
C LEU A 250 5.94 -7.57 -22.21
N PHE A 251 5.75 -8.51 -21.30
CA PHE A 251 4.52 -8.65 -20.51
C PHE A 251 4.21 -7.34 -19.77
N THR A 252 3.06 -6.78 -20.14
CA THR A 252 2.58 -5.45 -19.79
C THR A 252 1.91 -5.44 -18.41
N PHE A 253 2.69 -5.51 -17.32
CA PHE A 253 2.14 -5.27 -15.97
C PHE A 253 2.46 -3.87 -15.43
N HIS A 254 3.61 -3.28 -15.76
CA HIS A 254 3.98 -1.94 -15.31
C HIS A 254 3.44 -0.80 -16.20
N GLY A 255 2.90 -1.14 -17.39
CA GLY A 255 2.44 -0.18 -18.39
C GLY A 255 1.00 0.32 -18.23
N LYS A 256 0.27 0.01 -17.14
CA LYS A 256 -1.15 0.41 -17.01
C LYS A 256 -1.39 1.59 -16.06
N LEU A 257 -0.62 1.73 -14.97
CA LEU A 257 -0.79 2.85 -14.04
C LEU A 257 -0.12 4.15 -14.50
N THR A 258 1.08 4.08 -15.09
CA THR A 258 1.80 5.28 -15.58
C THR A 258 1.24 5.79 -16.91
N LYS A 259 0.74 4.88 -17.76
CA LYS A 259 0.13 5.18 -19.07
C LYS A 259 -1.29 5.76 -18.93
N GLN A 260 -2.02 5.51 -17.85
CA GLN A 260 -3.32 6.17 -17.63
C GLN A 260 -3.20 7.67 -17.36
N LYS A 261 -2.17 8.13 -16.62
CA LYS A 261 -1.89 9.57 -16.44
C LYS A 261 -1.34 10.22 -17.71
N LYS A 262 -0.48 9.53 -18.49
CA LYS A 262 0.02 10.02 -19.80
C LYS A 262 -1.05 10.03 -20.89
N ASN A 263 -1.85 8.97 -21.04
CA ASN A 263 -2.90 8.90 -22.07
C ASN A 263 -4.01 9.93 -21.87
N LYS A 264 -4.36 10.26 -20.62
CA LYS A 264 -5.36 11.30 -20.32
C LYS A 264 -4.83 12.70 -20.66
N LYS A 265 -3.54 12.95 -20.38
CA LYS A 265 -2.82 14.17 -20.79
C LYS A 265 -2.70 14.30 -22.31
N GLU A 266 -2.30 13.23 -22.99
CA GLU A 266 -2.17 13.20 -24.45
C GLU A 266 -3.52 13.30 -25.17
N GLN A 267 -4.61 12.76 -24.60
CA GLN A 267 -5.96 12.88 -25.18
C GLN A 267 -6.57 14.27 -25.03
N THR A 268 -6.37 14.97 -23.91
CA THR A 268 -6.85 16.36 -23.77
C THR A 268 -6.01 17.33 -24.60
N LEU A 269 -4.70 17.13 -24.69
CA LEU A 269 -3.81 17.95 -25.55
C LEU A 269 -4.04 17.72 -27.05
N LYS A 270 -4.58 16.57 -27.45
CA LYS A 270 -5.04 16.31 -28.83
C LYS A 270 -6.26 17.13 -29.23
N SER A 271 -7.09 17.54 -28.26
CA SER A 271 -8.37 18.22 -28.53
C SER A 271 -8.30 19.74 -28.51
N ILE A 272 -7.16 20.32 -28.10
CA ILE A 272 -6.99 21.77 -28.00
C ILE A 272 -6.24 22.26 -29.25
N PHE A 273 -6.97 23.04 -30.05
CA PHE A 273 -6.41 23.72 -31.21
C PHE A 273 -5.67 24.98 -30.77
N ILE A 274 -4.62 25.32 -31.52
CA ILE A 274 -3.82 26.54 -31.29
C ILE A 274 -4.66 27.81 -31.46
N ASP A 275 -5.82 27.73 -32.11
CA ASP A 275 -6.81 28.82 -32.23
C ASP A 275 -7.42 29.23 -30.87
N GLN A 276 -7.37 28.36 -29.87
CA GLN A 276 -7.95 28.59 -28.54
C GLN A 276 -6.95 29.17 -27.53
N SER A 277 -5.65 29.16 -27.84
CA SER A 277 -4.62 29.76 -26.98
C SER A 277 -4.43 31.24 -27.30
N GLU A 278 -4.14 32.05 -26.28
CA GLU A 278 -3.93 33.50 -26.39
C GLU A 278 -2.56 33.85 -27.01
N LEU A 279 -2.28 33.32 -28.20
CA LEU A 279 -1.03 33.56 -28.90
C LEU A 279 -1.08 34.87 -29.71
N PRO A 280 0.04 35.63 -29.75
CA PRO A 280 0.12 36.78 -30.64
C PRO A 280 -0.16 36.40 -32.10
N PRO A 281 -0.90 37.22 -32.88
CA PRO A 281 -1.32 36.89 -34.25
C PRO A 281 -0.16 36.51 -35.18
N ARG A 282 1.04 37.05 -34.90
CA ARG A 282 2.26 36.72 -35.64
C ARG A 282 2.74 35.29 -35.37
N VAL A 283 2.75 34.87 -34.10
CA VAL A 283 3.19 33.53 -33.67
C VAL A 283 2.22 32.48 -34.19
N TYR A 284 0.92 32.74 -34.04
CA TYR A 284 -0.16 31.92 -34.57
C TYR A 284 0.00 31.64 -36.08
N ASN A 285 0.19 32.70 -36.88
CA ASN A 285 0.35 32.58 -38.34
C ASN A 285 1.63 31.83 -38.74
N CYS A 286 2.68 31.89 -37.93
CA CYS A 286 3.91 31.13 -38.19
C CYS A 286 3.72 29.63 -37.88
N LEU A 287 3.06 29.29 -36.78
CA LEU A 287 2.73 27.89 -36.43
C LEU A 287 1.82 27.25 -37.48
N LYS A 288 0.80 27.99 -37.95
CA LYS A 288 -0.14 27.53 -38.98
C LYS A 288 0.55 27.26 -40.33
N ARG A 289 1.53 28.08 -40.71
CA ARG A 289 2.34 27.88 -41.94
C ARG A 289 3.27 26.66 -41.86
N SER A 290 3.62 26.24 -40.65
CA SER A 290 4.44 25.05 -40.39
C SER A 290 3.60 23.79 -40.17
N ASN A 291 2.30 23.79 -40.52
CA ASN A 291 1.36 22.69 -40.32
C ASN A 291 1.19 22.24 -38.84
N ILE A 292 1.42 23.14 -37.89
CA ILE A 292 1.17 22.87 -36.47
C ILE A 292 -0.21 23.44 -36.13
N HIS A 293 -1.16 22.56 -35.82
CA HIS A 293 -2.56 22.92 -35.57
C HIS A 293 -3.01 22.61 -34.14
N THR A 294 -2.35 21.67 -33.45
CA THR A 294 -2.70 21.26 -32.08
C THR A 294 -1.53 21.47 -31.10
N LEU A 295 -1.87 21.61 -29.81
CA LEU A 295 -0.86 21.71 -28.74
C LEU A 295 0.02 20.45 -28.65
N LEU A 296 -0.49 19.28 -29.03
CA LEU A 296 0.31 18.06 -29.14
C LEU A 296 1.41 18.17 -30.21
N ASP A 297 1.06 18.71 -31.39
CA ASP A 297 2.04 18.89 -32.47
C ASP A 297 3.15 19.85 -32.06
N LEU A 298 2.80 20.87 -31.26
CA LEU A 298 3.75 21.82 -30.71
C LEU A 298 4.71 21.18 -29.70
N LEU A 299 4.20 20.31 -28.81
CA LEU A 299 4.99 19.59 -27.82
C LEU A 299 5.94 18.54 -28.42
N ASN A 300 5.56 17.96 -29.56
CA ASN A 300 6.40 16.99 -30.28
C ASN A 300 7.56 17.66 -31.05
N ASN A 301 7.54 18.98 -31.21
CA ASN A 301 8.63 19.72 -31.85
C ASN A 301 9.68 20.15 -30.82
N SER A 302 10.96 19.90 -31.11
CA SER A 302 12.04 20.31 -30.21
C SER A 302 12.22 21.84 -30.26
N LYS A 303 12.65 22.45 -29.15
CA LYS A 303 12.95 23.90 -29.09
C LYS A 303 13.91 24.35 -30.21
N LYS A 304 14.81 23.46 -30.65
CA LYS A 304 15.76 23.73 -31.73
C LYS A 304 15.09 23.78 -33.11
N ASP A 305 13.99 23.08 -33.30
CA ASP A 305 13.25 23.04 -34.57
C ASP A 305 12.29 24.23 -34.68
N LEU A 306 11.74 24.71 -33.55
CA LEU A 306 10.92 25.93 -33.49
C LEU A 306 11.74 27.19 -33.85
N ILE A 307 12.99 27.28 -33.40
CA ILE A 307 13.89 28.41 -33.72
C ILE A 307 14.30 28.42 -35.20
N LYS A 308 14.34 27.25 -35.84
CA LYS A 308 14.66 27.13 -37.28
C LYS A 308 13.50 27.57 -38.18
N MET A 309 12.30 27.79 -37.63
CA MET A 309 11.15 28.23 -38.41
C MET A 309 11.29 29.69 -38.83
N LYS A 310 10.93 29.96 -40.09
CA LYS A 310 11.13 31.27 -40.73
C LYS A 310 10.33 32.35 -39.97
N HIS A 311 11.04 33.36 -39.43
CA HIS A 311 10.53 34.54 -38.71
C HIS A 311 10.17 34.36 -37.22
N PHE A 312 10.58 33.26 -36.57
CA PHE A 312 10.49 33.08 -35.12
C PHE A 312 11.62 33.80 -34.37
N ARG A 313 11.31 34.51 -33.28
CA ARG A 313 12.30 35.07 -32.35
C ARG A 313 12.45 34.19 -31.12
N MET A 314 13.60 34.30 -30.44
CA MET A 314 13.83 33.61 -29.16
C MET A 314 12.80 34.00 -28.08
N GLU A 315 12.31 35.23 -28.13
CA GLU A 315 11.26 35.76 -27.23
C GLU A 315 9.91 35.05 -27.46
N ASP A 316 9.56 34.78 -28.72
CA ASP A 316 8.31 34.09 -29.08
C ASP A 316 8.31 32.64 -28.58
N VAL A 317 9.46 31.97 -28.59
CA VAL A 317 9.61 30.59 -28.09
C VAL A 317 9.47 30.52 -26.57
N LYS A 318 9.98 31.52 -25.85
CA LYS A 318 9.79 31.61 -24.39
C LYS A 318 8.32 31.83 -24.05
N HIS A 319 7.67 32.77 -24.72
CA HIS A 319 6.25 33.07 -24.52
C HIS A 319 5.34 31.86 -24.79
N ILE A 320 5.67 31.04 -25.79
CA ILE A 320 4.96 29.78 -26.06
C ILE A 320 5.11 28.79 -24.91
N LEU A 321 6.31 28.65 -24.35
CA LEU A 321 6.58 27.72 -23.25
C LEU A 321 5.86 28.15 -21.97
N ASP A 322 5.83 29.45 -21.68
CA ASP A 322 5.14 30.00 -20.52
C ASP A 322 3.62 29.78 -20.62
N ILE A 323 3.04 29.97 -21.81
CA ILE A 323 1.61 29.67 -22.07
C ILE A 323 1.34 28.16 -21.94
N LEU A 324 2.22 27.31 -22.48
CA LEU A 324 2.09 25.86 -22.35
C LEU A 324 2.10 25.40 -20.90
N GLU A 325 2.98 25.96 -20.06
CA GLU A 325 3.02 25.65 -18.63
C GLU A 325 1.73 26.09 -17.92
N LEU A 326 1.23 27.30 -18.19
CA LEU A 326 -0.03 27.81 -17.64
C LEU A 326 -1.25 26.97 -18.06
N GLU A 327 -1.29 26.50 -19.30
CA GLU A 327 -2.40 25.73 -19.85
C GLU A 327 -2.38 24.28 -19.35
N ILE A 328 -1.19 23.72 -19.11
CA ILE A 328 -1.00 22.44 -18.42
C ILE A 328 -1.41 22.56 -16.94
N GLU A 329 -1.07 23.64 -16.25
CA GLU A 329 -1.50 23.84 -14.86
C GLU A 329 -3.02 23.99 -14.73
N LYS A 330 -3.67 24.79 -15.61
CA LYS A 330 -5.14 24.97 -15.60
C LYS A 330 -5.93 23.68 -15.84
N HIS A 331 -5.40 22.75 -16.63
CA HIS A 331 -6.11 21.53 -17.02
C HIS A 331 -5.75 20.29 -16.23
N PHE A 332 -4.67 20.31 -15.41
CA PHE A 332 -4.20 19.15 -14.65
C PHE A 332 -3.96 19.39 -13.15
N ALA A 333 -4.26 20.58 -12.61
CA ALA A 333 -4.54 20.80 -11.20
C ALA A 333 -5.97 20.34 -10.86
#